data_AF-A0A813MLW6-F1
#
_entry.id   AF-A0A813MLW6-F1
#
_cell.length_a   1.000
_cell.length_b   1.000
_cell.length_c   1.000
_cell.angle_alpha   90.00
_cell.angle_beta   90.00
_cell.angle_gamma   90.00
#
_symmetry.space_group_name_H-M   'P 1'
#
loop_
_entity.id
_entity.type
_entity.pdbx_description
1 polymer ?
#
loop_
_entity_poly.entity_id
_entity_poly.type
_entity_poly.pdbx_seq_one_letter_code
_entity_poly.pdbx_strand_id
1 'polypeptide(L)'
;MAWLETLPDDWWNQYQSISLSPECIQELNIELLFLVRSLILETRTYARVCKRICLLANDFQTALDTRNIHRYINLTNNIKKSKETNISVLSLLNQTDQISSKIDRLQLTIHWLAIDGEQPIISENPLPSFIEENLFENKQQKTIDTKIIPPELSNKSPLLKKLFEMASSTKTR
;
A
#
# COMPACT_ATOMS: atom_id res chain seq x y z
N MET A 1 20.53 -14.55 5.66
CA MET A 1 19.35 -15.40 5.39
C MET A 1 19.75 -16.89 5.38
N ALA A 2 20.46 -17.39 6.41
CA ALA A 2 20.99 -18.78 6.41
C ALA A 2 20.10 -19.79 7.15
N TRP A 3 19.01 -19.32 7.77
CA TRP A 3 18.18 -20.10 8.71
C TRP A 3 16.99 -20.83 8.06
N LEU A 4 16.60 -20.43 6.84
CA LEU A 4 15.54 -21.10 6.07
C LEU A 4 16.04 -22.35 5.34
N GLU A 5 17.34 -22.41 5.02
CA GLU A 5 17.98 -23.57 4.37
C GLU A 5 18.33 -24.70 5.38
N THR A 6 18.21 -24.43 6.68
CA THR A 6 18.55 -25.37 7.76
C THR A 6 17.32 -25.99 8.44
N LEU A 7 16.12 -25.79 7.91
CA LEU A 7 14.90 -26.33 8.51
C LEU A 7 14.72 -27.81 8.09
N PRO A 8 14.59 -28.76 9.04
CA PRO A 8 14.37 -30.18 8.75
C PRO A 8 13.07 -30.37 7.95
N ASP A 9 13.02 -31.28 6.97
CA ASP A 9 11.87 -31.45 6.06
C ASP A 9 10.49 -31.61 6.76
N ASP A 10 10.46 -32.08 8.01
CA ASP A 10 9.25 -32.27 8.83
C ASP A 10 8.94 -31.12 9.81
N TRP A 11 9.64 -29.99 9.72
CA TRP A 11 9.51 -28.86 10.64
C TRP A 11 8.06 -28.34 10.76
N TRP A 12 7.31 -28.37 9.65
CA TRP A 12 5.93 -27.92 9.60
C TRP A 12 4.98 -28.84 10.40
N ASN A 13 5.20 -30.16 10.33
CA ASN A 13 4.41 -31.16 11.04
C ASN A 13 4.63 -31.08 12.56
N GLN A 14 5.86 -30.75 12.98
CA GLN A 14 6.16 -30.46 14.39
C GLN A 14 5.46 -29.18 14.89
N TYR A 15 5.35 -28.15 14.05
CA TYR A 15 4.64 -26.91 14.44
C TYR A 15 3.12 -27.07 14.51
N GLN A 16 2.52 -27.91 13.67
CA GLN A 16 1.07 -28.15 13.69
C GLN A 16 0.57 -28.85 14.95
N SER A 17 1.44 -29.60 15.63
CA SER A 17 1.09 -30.40 16.81
C SER A 17 1.29 -29.68 18.15
N ILE A 18 1.86 -28.47 18.14
CA ILE A 18 2.11 -27.68 19.35
C ILE A 18 0.85 -26.89 19.71
N SER A 19 0.28 -27.14 20.89
CA SER A 19 -0.79 -26.33 21.44
C SER A 19 -0.24 -24.97 21.87
N LEU A 20 -0.55 -23.92 21.11
CA LEU A 20 -0.20 -22.54 21.45
C LEU A 20 -1.11 -22.02 22.57
N SER A 21 -0.52 -21.37 23.58
CA SER A 21 -1.31 -20.71 24.62
C SER A 21 -2.06 -19.51 24.05
N PRO A 22 -3.24 -19.16 24.58
CA PRO A 22 -4.01 -18.01 24.09
C PRO A 22 -3.25 -16.69 24.25
N GLU A 23 -2.41 -16.55 25.28
CA GLU A 23 -1.55 -15.37 25.49
C GLU A 23 -0.48 -15.27 24.39
N CYS A 24 0.13 -16.39 23.98
CA CYS A 24 1.13 -16.41 22.93
C CYS A 24 0.54 -15.98 21.57
N ILE A 25 -0.70 -16.43 21.29
CA ILE A 25 -1.44 -16.01 20.08
C ILE A 25 -1.75 -14.51 20.12
N GLN A 26 -2.12 -13.97 21.29
CA GLN A 26 -2.40 -12.54 21.45
C GLN A 26 -1.16 -11.68 21.21
N GLU A 27 -0.02 -12.03 21.80
CA GLU A 27 1.24 -11.30 21.60
C GLU A 27 1.68 -11.36 20.13
N LEU A 28 1.62 -12.54 19.50
CA LEU A 28 1.95 -12.70 18.07
C LEU A 28 1.06 -11.81 17.19
N ASN A 29 -0.24 -11.76 17.48
CA ASN A 29 -1.17 -10.91 16.74
C ASN A 29 -0.85 -9.42 16.90
N ILE A 30 -0.46 -8.98 18.10
CA ILE A 30 -0.04 -7.60 18.34
C ILE A 30 1.22 -7.26 17.54
N GLU A 31 2.21 -8.14 17.55
CA GLU A 31 3.45 -7.96 16.79
C GLU A 31 3.19 -7.93 15.28
N LEU A 32 2.41 -8.88 14.75
CA LEU A 32 2.03 -8.91 13.34
C LEU A 32 1.30 -7.64 12.93
N LEU A 33 0.34 -7.19 13.74
CA LEU A 33 -0.40 -5.96 13.47
C LEU A 33 0.52 -4.74 13.46
N PHE A 34 1.48 -4.66 14.39
CA PHE A 34 2.47 -3.60 14.43
C PHE A 34 3.36 -3.61 13.17
N LEU A 35 3.85 -4.78 12.76
CA LEU A 35 4.68 -4.93 11.57
C LEU A 35 3.93 -4.53 10.30
N VAL A 36 2.68 -4.98 10.14
CA VAL A 36 1.81 -4.65 9.01
C VAL A 36 1.55 -3.14 8.96
N ARG A 37 1.20 -2.52 10.08
CA ARG A 37 0.98 -1.06 10.14
C ARG A 37 2.23 -0.27 9.81
N SER A 38 3.37 -0.71 10.34
CA SER A 38 4.67 -0.07 10.06
C SER A 38 5.00 -0.16 8.57
N LEU A 39 4.76 -1.31 7.94
CA LEU A 39 4.97 -1.50 6.51
C LEU A 39 4.03 -0.58 5.69
N ILE A 40 2.74 -0.51 6.02
CA ILE A 40 1.78 0.35 5.32
C ILE A 40 2.15 1.84 5.42
N LEU A 41 2.64 2.29 6.58
CA LEU A 41 3.08 3.67 6.74
C LEU A 41 4.27 3.98 5.85
N GLU A 42 5.22 3.05 5.76
CA GLU A 42 6.41 3.18 4.93
C GLU A 42 6.08 3.10 3.43
N THR A 43 5.17 2.23 3.00
CA THR A 43 4.72 2.20 1.59
C THR A 43 4.01 3.50 1.21
N ARG A 44 3.26 4.09 2.14
CA ARG A 44 2.64 5.39 1.95
C ARG A 44 3.67 6.51 1.78
N THR A 45 4.83 6.46 2.45
CA THR A 45 5.87 7.48 2.23
C THR A 45 6.42 7.38 0.82
N TYR A 46 6.66 6.18 0.29
CA TYR A 46 7.10 5.99 -1.11
C TYR A 46 6.08 6.51 -2.14
N ALA A 47 4.81 6.21 -1.95
CA ALA A 47 3.74 6.75 -2.82
C ALA A 47 3.71 8.29 -2.79
N ARG A 48 3.87 8.89 -1.60
CA ARG A 48 3.92 10.35 -1.43
C ARG A 48 5.15 10.96 -2.11
N VAL A 49 6.33 10.34 -1.99
CA VAL A 49 7.56 10.78 -2.68
C VAL A 49 7.36 10.74 -4.20
N CYS A 50 6.63 9.74 -4.70
CA CYS A 50 6.25 9.63 -6.11
C CYS A 50 5.10 10.56 -6.53
N LYS A 51 4.61 11.44 -5.65
CA LYS A 51 3.46 12.34 -5.89
C LYS A 51 2.17 11.61 -6.26
N ARG A 52 1.99 10.37 -5.78
CA ARG A 52 0.79 9.55 -6.01
C ARG A 52 -0.05 9.46 -4.73
N ILE A 53 -1.36 9.39 -4.90
CA ILE A 53 -2.30 9.09 -3.81
C ILE A 53 -2.51 7.57 -3.69
N CYS A 54 -2.51 6.87 -4.82
CA CYS A 54 -2.68 5.41 -4.87
C CYS A 54 -1.37 4.68 -4.54
N LEU A 55 -1.49 3.64 -3.69
CA LEU A 55 -0.41 2.70 -3.42
C LEU A 55 -0.30 1.68 -4.56
N LEU A 56 0.92 1.44 -5.03
CA LEU A 56 1.23 0.44 -6.04
C LEU A 56 2.07 -0.69 -5.44
N ALA A 57 2.07 -1.84 -6.10
CA ALA A 57 2.91 -2.99 -5.76
C ALA A 57 4.40 -2.63 -5.59
N ASN A 58 4.91 -1.74 -6.44
CA ASN A 58 6.30 -1.29 -6.38
C ASN A 58 6.62 -0.52 -5.09
N ASP A 59 5.64 0.19 -4.51
CA ASP A 59 5.82 0.88 -3.23
C ASP A 59 6.01 -0.13 -2.09
N PHE A 60 5.28 -1.25 -2.14
CA PHE A 60 5.45 -2.38 -1.22
C PHE A 60 6.80 -3.06 -1.41
N GLN A 61 7.21 -3.32 -2.65
CA GLN A 61 8.50 -3.93 -2.93
C GLN A 61 9.64 -3.06 -2.38
N THR A 62 9.60 -1.75 -2.64
CA THR A 62 10.63 -0.81 -2.15
C THR A 62 10.70 -0.77 -0.63
N ALA A 63 9.55 -0.81 0.06
CA ALA A 63 9.51 -0.85 1.52
C ALA A 63 10.05 -2.17 2.10
N LEU A 64 9.79 -3.30 1.44
CA LEU A 64 10.35 -4.60 1.85
C LEU A 64 11.86 -4.66 1.63
N ASP A 65 12.34 -4.15 0.49
CA ASP A 65 13.76 -4.11 0.15
C ASP A 65 14.54 -3.24 1.15
N THR A 66 13.98 -2.12 1.59
CA THR A 66 14.58 -1.23 2.60
C THR A 66 14.72 -1.92 3.97
N ARG A 67 13.87 -2.91 4.25
CA ARG A 67 13.94 -3.76 5.45
C ARG A 67 14.79 -5.01 5.27
N ASN A 68 15.47 -5.17 4.14
CA ASN A 68 16.19 -6.40 3.74
C ASN A 68 15.29 -7.65 3.71
N ILE A 69 13.99 -7.46 3.48
CA ILE A 69 13.03 -8.55 3.29
C ILE A 69 12.96 -8.83 1.79
N HIS A 70 13.94 -9.57 1.28
CA HIS A 70 13.98 -9.98 -0.12
C HIS A 70 13.01 -11.14 -0.38
N ARG A 71 11.72 -10.83 -0.41
CA ARG A 71 10.71 -11.71 -1.01
C ARG A 71 10.34 -11.14 -2.37
N TYR A 72 10.57 -11.93 -3.42
CA TYR A 72 9.99 -11.69 -4.73
C TYR A 72 8.50 -12.01 -4.65
N ILE A 73 7.71 -11.05 -4.14
CA ILE A 73 6.27 -11.16 -4.27
C ILE A 73 5.97 -10.70 -5.69
N ASN A 74 5.49 -11.60 -6.54
CA ASN A 74 5.07 -11.26 -7.90
C ASN A 74 3.78 -10.42 -7.85
N LEU A 75 3.90 -9.21 -7.32
CA LEU A 75 2.84 -8.23 -7.18
C LEU A 75 2.81 -7.44 -8.48
N THR A 76 1.94 -7.84 -9.39
CA THR A 76 1.63 -7.00 -10.55
C THR A 76 0.45 -6.10 -10.19
N ASN A 77 0.48 -4.84 -10.65
CA ASN A 77 -0.67 -3.93 -10.52
C ASN A 77 -1.84 -4.31 -11.44
N ASN A 78 -1.75 -5.43 -12.17
CA ASN A 78 -2.82 -5.87 -13.05
C ASN A 78 -3.99 -6.39 -12.21
N ILE A 79 -5.11 -5.68 -12.26
CA ILE A 79 -6.38 -5.98 -11.57
C ILE A 79 -7.10 -7.19 -12.23
N LYS A 80 -6.38 -8.06 -12.93
CA LYS A 80 -6.95 -9.33 -13.38
C LYS A 80 -7.03 -10.23 -12.15
N LYS A 81 -8.22 -10.30 -11.54
CA LYS A 81 -8.59 -11.25 -10.50
C LYS A 81 -7.92 -12.59 -10.83
N SER A 82 -7.09 -13.10 -9.91
CA SER A 82 -6.45 -14.40 -10.05
C SER A 82 -7.54 -15.47 -10.17
N LYS A 83 -7.94 -15.80 -11.40
CA LYS A 83 -8.42 -17.15 -11.65
C LYS A 83 -7.18 -18.02 -11.54
N GLU A 84 -7.17 -18.94 -10.59
CA GLU A 84 -6.26 -20.08 -10.63
C GLU A 84 -6.45 -20.73 -11.98
N THR A 85 -5.51 -20.47 -12.87
CA THR A 85 -5.46 -21.07 -14.18
C THR A 85 -4.15 -21.84 -14.16
N ASN A 86 -4.21 -23.14 -14.40
CA ASN A 86 -3.05 -23.91 -14.79
C ASN A 86 -2.59 -23.32 -16.13
N ILE A 87 -1.71 -22.31 -16.05
CA ILE A 87 -1.15 -21.64 -17.22
C ILE A 87 -0.16 -22.63 -17.84
N SER A 88 -0.47 -23.13 -19.03
CA SER A 88 0.45 -23.97 -19.80
C SER A 88 1.62 -23.12 -20.29
N VAL A 89 2.86 -23.62 -20.16
CA VAL A 89 4.07 -22.93 -20.65
C VAL A 89 3.97 -22.52 -22.13
N LEU A 90 3.28 -23.32 -22.95
CA LEU A 90 3.03 -22.98 -24.36
C LEU A 90 2.14 -21.73 -24.54
N SER A 91 1.19 -21.49 -23.62
CA SER A 91 0.34 -20.30 -23.67
C SER A 91 1.07 -19.01 -23.33
N LEU A 92 2.16 -19.08 -22.55
CA LEU A 92 3.04 -17.95 -22.24
C LEU A 92 3.98 -17.62 -23.41
N LEU A 93 4.54 -18.64 -24.05
CA LEU A 93 5.41 -18.48 -25.22
C LEU A 93 4.68 -17.89 -26.43
N ASN A 94 3.39 -18.22 -26.60
CA ASN A 94 2.57 -17.67 -27.69
C ASN A 94 2.00 -16.28 -27.39
N GLN A 95 2.20 -15.75 -26.17
CA GLN A 95 1.69 -14.43 -25.75
C GLN A 95 2.72 -13.29 -25.93
N THR A 96 3.97 -13.62 -26.28
CA THR A 96 5.07 -12.65 -26.41
C THR A 96 4.87 -11.63 -27.54
N ASP A 97 3.95 -11.90 -28.47
CA ASP A 97 3.71 -11.04 -29.64
C ASP A 97 2.64 -9.95 -29.39
N GLN A 98 2.01 -9.91 -28.21
CA GLN A 98 1.08 -8.85 -27.82
C GLN A 98 1.69 -7.88 -26.80
N ILE A 99 2.99 -7.57 -26.92
CA ILE A 99 3.58 -6.43 -26.20
C ILE A 99 2.97 -5.16 -26.79
N SER A 100 1.91 -4.71 -26.13
CA SER A 100 1.12 -3.51 -26.36
C SER A 100 1.91 -2.38 -27.03
N SER A 101 1.60 -2.16 -28.29
CA SER A 101 1.95 -0.97 -29.06
C SER A 101 1.51 0.31 -28.34
N LYS A 102 2.37 1.32 -28.41
CA LYS A 102 2.25 2.72 -27.92
C LYS A 102 2.56 2.92 -26.43
N ILE A 103 3.85 3.05 -26.15
CA ILE A 103 4.31 3.99 -25.15
C ILE A 103 4.10 5.37 -25.78
N ASP A 104 2.97 6.01 -25.49
CA ASP A 104 2.81 7.43 -25.83
C ASP A 104 3.92 8.19 -25.11
N ARG A 105 4.79 8.83 -25.89
CA ARG A 105 5.85 9.67 -25.36
C ARG A 105 5.19 10.78 -24.55
N LEU A 106 5.84 11.20 -23.46
CA LEU A 106 5.36 12.32 -22.65
C LEU A 106 5.16 13.56 -23.54
N GLN A 107 3.90 13.92 -23.77
CA GLN A 107 3.48 15.15 -24.43
C GLN A 107 2.95 16.09 -23.35
N LEU A 108 3.46 17.33 -23.34
CA LEU A 108 3.04 18.36 -22.41
C LEU A 108 2.02 19.27 -23.12
N THR A 109 0.84 19.41 -22.53
CA THR A 109 -0.18 20.37 -22.95
C THR A 109 -0.24 21.50 -21.94
N ILE A 110 -0.06 22.74 -22.38
CA ILE A 110 -0.01 23.93 -21.52
C ILE A 110 -1.20 24.84 -21.87
N HIS A 111 -1.89 25.34 -20.86
CA HIS A 111 -3.00 26.30 -20.98
C HIS A 111 -2.97 27.30 -19.81
N TRP A 112 -3.71 28.40 -19.93
CA TRP A 112 -3.83 29.40 -18.87
C TRP A 112 -4.81 28.95 -17.79
N LEU A 113 -4.31 28.68 -16.59
CA LEU A 113 -5.15 28.40 -15.42
C LEU A 113 -5.81 29.67 -14.88
N ALA A 114 -5.10 30.80 -14.90
CA ALA A 114 -5.60 32.09 -14.43
C ALA A 114 -4.91 33.25 -15.17
N ILE A 115 -5.65 34.34 -15.35
CA ILE A 115 -5.19 35.63 -15.88
C ILE A 115 -5.68 36.70 -14.90
N ASP A 116 -4.76 37.50 -14.35
CA ASP A 116 -5.06 38.55 -13.35
C ASP A 116 -5.90 38.08 -12.13
N GLY A 117 -5.75 36.81 -11.76
CA GLY A 117 -6.48 36.21 -10.64
C GLY A 117 -7.84 35.61 -10.99
N GLU A 118 -8.30 35.76 -12.24
CA GLU A 118 -9.54 35.15 -12.75
C GLU A 118 -9.24 33.91 -13.61
N GLN A 119 -10.08 32.87 -13.51
CA GLN A 119 -9.93 31.65 -14.32
C GLN A 119 -10.64 31.83 -15.67
N PRO A 120 -9.94 31.70 -16.83
CA PRO A 120 -10.59 31.79 -18.13
C PRO A 120 -11.46 30.56 -18.39
N ILE A 121 -12.59 30.76 -19.08
CA ILE A 121 -13.51 29.68 -19.45
C ILE A 121 -12.98 28.99 -20.71
N ILE A 122 -12.17 27.96 -20.51
CA ILE A 122 -11.63 27.07 -21.54
C ILE A 122 -11.91 25.61 -21.19
N SER A 123 -11.80 24.70 -22.16
CA SER A 123 -12.13 23.27 -21.99
C SER A 123 -11.35 22.56 -20.89
N GLU A 124 -10.11 22.99 -20.64
CA GLU A 124 -9.19 22.37 -19.70
C GLU A 124 -9.41 22.85 -18.25
N ASN A 125 -10.02 24.02 -18.07
CA ASN A 125 -10.30 24.57 -16.74
C ASN A 125 -11.63 24.01 -16.20
N PRO A 126 -11.70 23.66 -14.91
CA PRO A 126 -12.93 23.17 -14.31
C PRO A 126 -13.98 24.27 -14.29
N LEU A 127 -15.25 23.89 -14.50
CA LEU A 127 -16.37 24.80 -14.32
C LEU A 127 -16.60 25.08 -12.83
N PRO A 128 -17.06 26.27 -12.44
CA PRO A 128 -17.36 26.60 -11.04
C PRO A 128 -18.31 25.59 -10.36
N SER A 129 -19.31 25.07 -11.09
CA SER A 129 -20.26 24.07 -10.60
C SER A 129 -19.60 22.73 -10.21
N PHE A 130 -18.50 22.36 -10.87
CA PHE A 130 -17.78 21.11 -10.59
C PHE A 130 -17.06 21.14 -9.23
N ILE A 131 -16.62 22.32 -8.78
CA ILE A 131 -15.88 22.47 -7.52
C ILE A 131 -16.84 22.36 -6.33
N GLU A 132 -18.04 22.95 -6.45
CA GLU A 132 -19.04 22.93 -5.39
C GLU A 132 -19.52 21.50 -5.11
N GLU A 133 -19.82 20.70 -6.14
CA GLU A 133 -20.26 19.30 -5.98
C GLU A 133 -19.20 18.40 -5.32
N ASN A 134 -17.92 18.54 -5.72
CA ASN A 134 -16.82 17.70 -5.21
C ASN A 134 -16.29 18.12 -3.82
N LEU A 135 -16.58 19.35 -3.37
CA LEU A 135 -16.26 19.81 -2.01
C LEU A 135 -17.18 19.16 -0.96
N PHE A 136 -18.41 18.81 -1.32
CA PHE A 136 -19.37 18.17 -0.40
C PHE A 136 -19.13 16.67 -0.22
N GLU A 137 -18.65 15.95 -1.23
CA GLU A 137 -18.30 14.53 -1.10
C GLU A 137 -17.11 14.30 -0.14
N ASN A 138 -16.12 15.19 -0.15
CA ASN A 138 -14.98 15.13 0.77
C ASN A 138 -15.34 15.40 2.24
N LYS A 139 -16.51 16.01 2.53
CA LYS A 139 -17.00 16.17 3.91
C LYS A 139 -17.76 14.94 4.40
N GLN A 140 -18.42 14.18 3.52
CA GLN A 140 -19.19 13.00 3.92
C GLN A 140 -18.34 11.76 4.19
N GLN A 141 -17.07 11.73 3.76
CA GLN A 141 -16.11 10.67 4.12
C GLN A 141 -15.29 10.97 5.39
N LYS A 142 -15.52 12.10 6.07
CA LYS A 142 -14.80 12.46 7.31
C LYS A 142 -15.40 11.90 8.60
N THR A 143 -16.44 11.08 8.50
CA THR A 143 -17.05 10.35 9.63
C THR A 143 -17.03 8.85 9.35
N ILE A 144 -15.83 8.27 9.31
CA ILE A 144 -15.64 6.84 9.56
C ILE A 144 -14.81 6.75 10.84
N ASP A 145 -15.53 6.66 11.95
CA ASP A 145 -15.15 6.10 13.24
C ASP A 145 -13.75 6.40 13.79
N THR A 146 -13.65 7.51 14.52
CA THR A 146 -12.71 7.68 15.65
C THR A 146 -13.10 6.79 16.85
N LYS A 147 -13.42 5.52 16.61
CA LYS A 147 -13.69 4.51 17.65
C LYS A 147 -13.13 3.14 17.30
N ILE A 148 -11.83 3.06 17.01
CA ILE A 148 -11.11 1.79 17.11
C ILE A 148 -9.73 2.09 17.65
N ILE A 149 -9.59 2.14 18.98
CA ILE A 149 -8.45 1.66 19.78
C ILE A 149 -8.82 2.03 21.23
N PRO A 150 -9.06 1.05 22.12
CA PRO A 150 -9.14 1.31 23.55
C PRO A 150 -7.85 2.01 24.02
N PRO A 151 -7.93 3.13 24.76
CA PRO A 151 -6.75 3.85 25.25
C PRO A 151 -5.84 3.00 26.15
N GLU A 152 -6.32 1.83 26.59
CA GLU A 152 -5.58 0.86 27.40
C GLU A 152 -4.49 0.06 26.64
N LEU A 153 -4.52 0.02 25.30
CA LEU A 153 -3.52 -0.73 24.50
C LEU A 153 -2.25 0.06 24.18
N SER A 154 -2.29 1.39 24.28
CA SER A 154 -1.12 2.25 24.08
C SER A 154 -0.05 2.07 25.17
N ASN A 155 -0.46 1.59 26.35
CA ASN A 155 0.41 1.43 27.51
C ASN A 155 1.02 0.02 27.63
N LYS A 156 0.61 -0.93 26.76
CA LYS A 156 1.03 -2.33 26.86
C LYS A 156 2.24 -2.68 26.01
N SER A 157 2.57 -1.91 24.98
CA SER A 157 3.81 -2.16 24.23
C SER A 157 4.57 -0.87 23.86
N PRO A 158 5.89 -0.80 24.16
CA PRO A 158 6.73 0.33 23.77
C PRO A 158 6.82 0.50 22.25
N LEU A 159 6.57 -0.57 21.49
CA LEU A 159 6.54 -0.55 20.02
C LEU A 159 5.34 0.23 19.48
N LEU A 160 4.13 0.02 20.03
CA LEU A 160 2.94 0.79 19.62
C LEU A 160 3.15 2.29 19.84
N LYS A 161 3.76 2.68 20.96
CA LYS A 161 4.11 4.08 21.23
C LYS A 161 5.03 4.67 20.16
N LYS A 162 6.08 3.95 19.77
CA LYS A 162 7.00 4.37 18.70
C LYS A 162 6.30 4.50 17.34
N LEU A 163 5.30 3.66 17.06
CA LEU A 163 4.48 3.76 15.83
C LEU A 163 3.65 5.04 15.80
N PHE A 164 3.04 5.41 16.93
CA PHE A 164 2.29 6.66 17.05
C PHE A 164 3.20 7.89 16.93
N GLU A 165 4.40 7.85 17.49
CA GLU A 165 5.42 8.90 17.32
C GLU A 165 5.87 9.03 15.85
N MET A 166 6.07 7.91 15.15
CA MET A 166 6.37 7.94 13.72
C MET A 166 5.21 8.50 12.90
N ALA A 167 3.97 8.10 13.19
CA ALA A 167 2.79 8.59 12.48
C ALA A 167 2.54 10.09 12.72
N SER A 168 2.78 10.60 13.93
CA SER A 168 2.61 12.02 14.25
C SER A 168 3.70 12.89 13.63
N SER A 169 4.95 12.40 13.55
CA SER A 169 6.06 13.12 12.90
C SER A 169 5.81 13.44 11.41
N THR A 170 5.00 12.62 10.73
CA THR A 170 4.65 12.83 9.32
C THR A 170 3.59 13.89 9.07
N LYS A 171 2.91 14.39 10.12
CA LYS A 171 1.92 15.46 10.05
C LYS A 171 2.51 16.86 10.29
N THR A 172 3.72 16.96 10.83
CA THR A 172 4.42 18.23 11.06
C THR A 172 5.48 18.45 9.98
N ARG A 173 5.04 18.84 8.78
CA ARG A 173 5.82 19.58 7.77
C ARG A 173 4.92 20.00 6.62
#